data_AF-A0A9D2GZS8-F1
#
_entry.id   AF-A0A9D2GZS8-F1
#
_cell.length_a   1.000
_cell.length_b   1.000
_cell.length_c   1.000
_cell.angle_alpha   90.00
_cell.angle_beta   90.00
_cell.angle_gamma   90.00
#
_symmetry.space_group_name_H-M   'P 1'
#
loop_
_entity.id
_entity.type
_entity.pdbx_description
1 polymer ?
#
loop_
_entity_poly.entity_id
_entity_poly.type
_entity_poly.pdbx_seq_one_letter_code
_entity_poly.pdbx_strand_id
1 'polypeptide(L)'
;MEKLQRLPFKARKAVFEKLEQIVDIAAMSKEDRMKYDESIKVYRDQLVTMEYERQKGKAEGFAEGEAKERLKNARGMKAAGIAPDLIAQITGLPLETVEGL
;
A
#
# COMPACT_ATOMS: atom_id res chain seq x y z
N MET A 1 -24.48 -37.31 -19.50
CA MET A 1 -25.70 -36.97 -18.74
C MET A 1 -25.88 -37.82 -17.46
N GLU A 2 -25.47 -39.08 -17.41
CA GLU A 2 -25.67 -39.95 -16.21
C GLU A 2 -24.96 -39.49 -14.92
N LYS A 3 -23.75 -38.89 -15.01
CA LYS A 3 -22.96 -38.57 -13.80
C LYS A 3 -23.60 -37.47 -12.93
N LEU A 4 -24.28 -36.50 -13.54
CA LEU A 4 -25.01 -35.44 -12.82
C LEU A 4 -26.25 -35.97 -12.10
N GLN A 5 -26.90 -37.00 -12.65
CA GLN A 5 -28.12 -37.57 -12.06
C GLN A 5 -27.87 -38.31 -10.74
N ARG A 6 -26.63 -38.70 -10.45
CA ARG A 6 -26.22 -39.38 -9.20
C ARG A 6 -25.97 -38.40 -8.03
N LEU A 7 -25.92 -37.09 -8.30
CA LEU A 7 -25.69 -36.08 -7.26
C LEU A 7 -26.99 -35.74 -6.51
N PRO A 8 -26.94 -35.48 -5.19
CA PRO A 8 -28.10 -34.94 -4.46
C PRO A 8 -28.64 -33.69 -5.14
N PHE A 9 -29.97 -33.49 -5.13
CA PHE A 9 -30.63 -32.40 -5.85
C PHE A 9 -30.01 -31.01 -5.57
N LYS A 10 -29.66 -30.73 -4.31
CA LYS A 10 -28.97 -29.49 -3.90
C LYS A 10 -27.59 -29.32 -4.56
N ALA A 11 -26.81 -30.39 -4.68
CA ALA A 11 -25.49 -30.36 -5.32
C ALA A 11 -25.61 -30.22 -6.85
N ARG A 12 -26.65 -30.81 -7.45
CA ARG A 12 -26.99 -30.60 -8.87
C ARG A 12 -27.29 -29.12 -9.15
N LYS A 13 -28.15 -28.50 -8.33
CA LYS A 13 -28.51 -27.08 -8.47
C LYS A 13 -27.28 -26.17 -8.38
N ALA A 14 -26.42 -26.37 -7.38
CA ALA A 14 -25.19 -25.58 -7.22
C ALA A 14 -24.23 -25.74 -8.41
N VAL A 15 -24.15 -26.93 -9.03
CA VAL A 15 -23.35 -27.14 -10.24
C VAL A 15 -23.94 -26.39 -11.44
N PHE A 16 -25.28 -26.38 -11.60
CA PHE A 16 -25.94 -25.63 -12.67
C PHE A 16 -25.83 -24.11 -12.50
N GLU A 17 -26.02 -23.58 -11.29
CA GLU A 17 -25.83 -22.15 -10.99
C GLU A 17 -24.40 -21.69 -11.31
N LYS A 18 -23.40 -22.52 -11.00
CA LYS A 18 -21.99 -22.22 -11.32
C LYS A 18 -21.70 -22.32 -12.81
N LEU A 19 -22.36 -23.25 -13.52
CA LEU A 19 -22.26 -23.37 -14.97
C LEU A 19 -22.90 -22.17 -15.68
N GLU A 20 -24.04 -21.68 -15.18
CA GLU A 20 -24.73 -20.49 -15.69
C GLU A 20 -23.82 -19.25 -15.60
N GLN A 21 -23.20 -19.03 -14.44
CA GLN A 21 -22.21 -17.95 -14.26
C GLN A 21 -20.99 -18.07 -15.19
N ILE A 22 -20.53 -19.29 -15.48
CA ILE A 22 -19.40 -19.52 -16.40
C ILE A 22 -19.83 -19.29 -17.86
N VAL A 23 -21.04 -19.71 -18.23
CA VAL A 23 -21.62 -19.49 -19.56
C VAL A 23 -21.82 -18.00 -19.81
N ASP A 24 -22.25 -17.21 -18.81
CA ASP A 24 -22.39 -15.76 -18.97
C ASP A 24 -21.05 -15.07 -19.29
N ILE A 25 -19.95 -15.48 -18.65
CA ILE A 25 -18.61 -14.93 -18.93
C ILE A 25 -18.08 -15.40 -20.29
N ALA A 26 -18.37 -16.65 -20.68
CA ALA A 26 -17.95 -17.20 -21.98
C ALA A 26 -18.81 -16.73 -23.16
N ALA A 27 -20.05 -16.31 -22.89
CA ALA A 27 -21.00 -15.74 -23.85
C ALA A 27 -20.85 -14.22 -24.02
N MET A 28 -19.98 -13.58 -23.23
CA MET A 28 -19.65 -12.17 -23.39
C MET A 28 -19.19 -11.89 -24.83
N SER A 29 -19.70 -10.80 -25.39
CA SER A 29 -19.20 -10.30 -26.67
C SER A 29 -17.72 -9.94 -26.54
N LYS A 30 -17.00 -9.93 -27.66
CA LYS A 30 -15.59 -9.50 -27.68
C LYS A 30 -15.42 -8.10 -27.05
N GLU A 31 -16.39 -7.22 -27.28
CA GLU A 31 -16.41 -5.86 -26.74
C GLU A 31 -16.57 -5.84 -25.21
N ASP A 32 -17.49 -6.65 -24.67
CA ASP A 32 -17.70 -6.73 -23.22
C ASP A 32 -16.49 -7.34 -22.52
N ARG A 33 -15.83 -8.31 -23.16
CA ARG A 33 -14.60 -8.91 -22.63
C ARG A 33 -13.44 -7.93 -22.61
N MET A 34 -13.31 -7.10 -23.65
CA MET A 34 -12.32 -6.02 -23.67
C MET A 34 -12.57 -4.99 -22.56
N LYS A 35 -13.83 -4.57 -22.34
CA LYS A 35 -14.19 -3.67 -21.24
C LYS A 35 -13.89 -4.29 -19.87
N TYR A 36 -14.18 -5.58 -19.70
CA TYR A 36 -13.88 -6.30 -18.46
C TYR A 36 -12.38 -6.37 -18.19
N ASP A 37 -11.58 -6.77 -19.18
CA ASP A 37 -10.12 -6.82 -19.05
C ASP A 37 -9.51 -5.44 -18.78
N GLU A 38 -10.04 -4.39 -19.42
CA GLU A 38 -9.68 -3.00 -19.16
C GLU A 38 -10.04 -2.57 -17.72
N SER A 39 -11.24 -2.90 -17.25
CA SER A 39 -11.66 -2.58 -15.88
C SER A 39 -10.76 -3.25 -14.83
N ILE A 40 -10.34 -4.50 -15.07
CA ILE A 40 -9.39 -5.21 -14.21
C ILE A 40 -8.04 -4.51 -14.21
N LYS A 41 -7.56 -4.09 -15.38
CA LYS A 41 -6.29 -3.35 -15.50
C LYS A 41 -6.35 -2.06 -14.70
N VAL A 42 -7.37 -1.24 -14.92
CA VAL A 42 -7.56 0.03 -14.20
C VAL A 42 -7.63 -0.21 -12.69
N TYR A 43 -8.38 -1.21 -12.25
CA TYR A 43 -8.47 -1.54 -10.83
C TYR A 43 -7.12 -1.93 -10.23
N ARG A 44 -6.32 -2.74 -10.93
CA ARG A 44 -4.98 -3.13 -10.49
C ARG A 44 -4.03 -1.94 -10.45
N ASP A 45 -4.04 -1.10 -11.50
CA ASP A 45 -3.20 0.10 -11.57
C ASP A 45 -3.54 1.06 -10.42
N GLN A 46 -4.82 1.24 -10.11
CA GLN A 46 -5.29 2.04 -8.98
C GLN A 46 -4.81 1.47 -7.64
N LEU A 47 -4.96 0.17 -7.40
CA LEU A 47 -4.50 -0.47 -6.17
C LEU A 47 -3.00 -0.29 -5.95
N VAL A 48 -2.19 -0.50 -6.99
CA VAL A 48 -0.73 -0.36 -6.90
C VAL A 48 -0.35 1.11 -6.67
N THR A 49 -1.00 2.04 -7.36
CA THR A 49 -0.76 3.48 -7.19
C THR A 49 -1.06 3.93 -5.75
N MET A 50 -2.23 3.56 -5.21
CA MET A 50 -2.62 3.91 -3.84
C MET A 50 -1.65 3.33 -2.81
N GLU A 51 -1.23 2.08 -2.98
CA GLU A 51 -0.28 1.45 -2.07
C GLU A 51 1.10 2.13 -2.13
N TYR A 52 1.57 2.47 -3.33
CA TYR A 52 2.81 3.22 -3.52
C TYR A 52 2.76 4.59 -2.84
N GLU A 53 1.69 5.36 -3.05
CA GLU A 53 1.50 6.67 -2.40
C GLU A 53 1.46 6.54 -0.87
N ARG A 54 0.78 5.51 -0.35
CA ARG A 54 0.72 5.24 1.09
C ARG A 54 2.10 4.90 1.66
N GLN A 55 2.90 4.10 0.94
CA GLN A 55 4.25 3.75 1.38
C GLN A 55 5.19 4.95 1.32
N LYS A 56 5.14 5.72 0.23
CA LYS A 56 5.89 6.95 0.06
C LYS A 56 5.58 7.96 1.17
N GLY A 57 4.29 8.23 1.43
CA GLY A 57 3.88 9.14 2.50
C GLY A 57 4.31 8.68 3.89
N LYS A 58 4.30 7.38 4.17
CA LYS A 58 4.84 6.85 5.43
C LYS A 58 6.35 7.04 5.55
N ALA A 59 7.11 6.79 4.48
CA ALA A 59 8.56 6.95 4.48
C ALA A 59 8.94 8.44 4.64
N GLU A 60 8.28 9.33 3.91
CA GLU A 60 8.47 10.79 4.04
C GLU A 60 8.11 11.28 5.44
N GLY A 61 6.96 10.87 5.97
CA GLY A 61 6.53 11.25 7.32
C GLY A 61 7.45 10.74 8.42
N PHE A 62 8.02 9.54 8.27
CA PHE A 62 9.01 9.00 9.21
C PHE A 62 10.31 9.81 9.16
N ALA A 63 10.85 10.06 7.96
CA ALA A 63 12.06 10.85 7.79
C ALA A 63 11.92 12.29 8.31
N GLU A 64 10.78 12.94 8.03
CA GLU A 64 10.48 14.28 8.57
C GLU A 64 10.34 14.25 10.10
N GLY A 65 9.73 13.22 10.65
CA GLY A 65 9.60 13.00 12.09
C GLY A 65 10.97 12.87 12.77
N GLU A 66 11.84 11.99 12.25
CA GLU A 66 13.20 11.81 12.77
C GLU A 66 14.02 13.11 12.70
N ALA A 67 13.93 13.85 11.60
CA ALA A 67 14.65 15.12 11.45
C ALA A 67 14.15 16.17 12.46
N LYS A 68 12.84 16.29 12.66
CA LYS A 68 12.24 17.21 13.65
C LYS A 68 12.63 16.83 15.08
N GLU A 69 12.58 15.55 15.41
CA GLU A 69 12.95 15.05 16.73
C GLU A 69 14.44 15.29 17.02
N ARG A 70 15.30 15.02 16.03
CA ARG A 70 16.74 15.28 16.12
C ARG A 70 17.05 16.76 16.41
N LEU A 71 16.38 17.69 15.73
CA LEU A 71 16.52 19.12 15.99
C LEU A 71 15.99 19.52 17.38
N LYS A 72 14.85 18.96 17.80
CA LYS A 72 14.29 19.20 19.13
C LYS A 72 15.26 18.74 20.22
N ASN A 73 15.86 17.56 20.05
CA ASN A 73 16.83 17.00 20.99
C ASN A 73 18.12 17.84 21.03
N ALA A 74 18.64 18.26 19.87
CA ALA A 74 19.81 19.14 19.80
C ALA A 74 19.59 20.46 20.55
N ARG A 75 18.41 21.09 20.39
CA ARG A 75 18.03 22.29 21.16
C ARG A 75 17.99 22.03 22.67
N GLY A 76 17.39 20.91 23.08
CA GLY A 76 17.34 20.51 24.49
C GLY A 76 18.72 20.28 25.09
N MET A 77 19.61 19.61 24.36
CA MET A 77 21.00 19.37 24.76
C MET A 77 21.79 20.68 24.89
N LYS A 78 21.60 21.61 23.95
CA LYS A 78 22.22 22.94 24.00
C LYS A 78 21.75 23.73 25.20
N ALA A 79 20.44 23.72 25.48
CA ALA A 79 19.88 24.34 26.68
C ALA A 79 20.40 23.73 27.99
N ALA A 80 20.75 22.45 27.97
CA ALA A 80 21.40 21.75 29.10
C ALA A 80 22.91 22.05 29.22
N GLY A 81 23.48 22.88 28.35
CA GLY A 81 24.89 23.29 28.39
C GLY A 81 25.86 22.25 27.82
N ILE A 82 25.37 21.28 27.03
CA ILE A 82 26.24 20.30 26.37
C ILE A 82 27.02 20.99 25.24
N ALA A 83 28.30 20.62 25.08
CA ALA A 83 29.17 21.20 24.07
C ALA A 83 28.63 20.96 22.64
N PRO A 84 28.63 21.98 21.75
CA PRO A 84 28.13 21.88 20.38
C PRO A 84 28.76 20.73 19.57
N ASP A 85 30.07 20.50 19.73
CA ASP A 85 30.79 19.40 19.06
C ASP A 85 30.19 18.02 19.41
N LEU A 86 29.89 17.80 20.69
CA LEU A 86 29.31 16.55 21.17
C LEU A 86 27.85 16.40 20.73
N ILE A 87 27.09 17.50 20.69
CA ILE A 87 25.72 17.49 20.17
C ILE A 87 25.71 17.14 18.68
N ALA A 88 26.59 17.75 17.88
CA ALA A 88 26.73 17.45 16.46
C ALA A 88 27.09 15.97 16.24
N GLN A 89 28.02 15.43 17.03
CA GLN A 89 28.39 14.02 16.97
C GLN A 89 27.23 13.07 17.32
N ILE A 90 26.50 13.34 18.41
CA ILE A 90 25.40 12.47 18.88
C ILE A 90 24.19 12.54 17.95
N THR A 91 23.83 13.74 17.51
CA THR A 91 22.64 13.96 16.69
C THR A 91 22.90 13.72 15.22
N GLY A 92 24.16 13.72 14.77
CA GLY A 92 24.53 13.66 13.35
C GLY A 92 24.14 14.92 12.57
N LEU A 93 23.86 16.03 13.26
CA LEU A 93 23.64 17.33 12.63
C LEU A 93 24.99 18.00 12.34
N PRO A 94 25.09 18.82 11.28
CA PRO A 94 26.28 19.64 11.04
C PRO A 94 26.55 20.55 12.24
N LEU A 95 27.83 20.73 12.58
CA LEU A 95 28.23 21.57 13.71
C LEU A 95 27.68 23.00 13.56
N GLU A 96 27.79 23.58 12.37
CA GLU A 96 27.23 24.91 12.06
C GLU A 96 25.72 25.00 12.35
N THR A 97 24.99 23.91 12.06
CA THR A 97 23.55 23.86 12.37
C THR A 97 23.33 23.90 13.87
N VAL A 98 24.07 23.10 14.65
CA VAL A 98 23.97 23.04 16.12
C VAL A 98 24.38 24.36 16.78
N GLU A 99 25.44 25.00 16.30
CA GLU A 99 25.88 26.30 16.77
C GLU A 99 24.83 27.39 16.52
N GLY A 100 24.08 27.28 15.42
CA GLY A 100 22.97 28.16 15.08
C GLY A 100 21.62 27.87 15.78
N LEU A 101 21.45 26.72 16.45
CA LEU A 101 20.21 26.34 17.15
C LEU A 101 19.90 27.13 18.42
#